data_AF-A0A0C4F7K4-F1
#
_entry.id   AF-A0A0C4F7K4-F1
#
_cell.length_a   1.000
_cell.length_b   1.000
_cell.length_c   1.000
_cell.angle_alpha   90.00
_cell.angle_beta   90.00
_cell.angle_gamma   90.00
#
_symmetry.space_group_name_H-M   'P 1'
#
loop_
_entity.id
_entity.type
_entity.pdbx_description
1 polymer ?
#
loop_
_entity_poly.entity_id
_entity_poly.type
_entity_poly.pdbx_seq_one_letter_code
_entity_poly.pdbx_strand_id
1 'polypeptide(L)'
;MASQSIFNTGSEDSPDLYKTLELISREATEAEIRTAYRKQALRYHPDKISASKSEEEKLEARQKFDQVGLAYKILSDAKLRERYDKTGKTDENPFLDGLDDEASWSAYFKDLWSGEVNAQTIEEFTNKYRGSEEELNDLREHYIEFDGSLPEILSHTMCATDDCEPRLVKQIDQMIKEGVLESKPTWVKTKKDTKARAKRRQMAEQESKEAEELAKELGVHDKLFGNQNPNGPSSNGKKTPRKTINRTRKIPYEL
;
A
#
# COMPACT_ATOMS: atom_id res chain seq x y z
N MET A 1 9.08 -37.04 -23.26
CA MET A 1 9.09 -36.37 -21.94
C MET A 1 10.26 -35.40 -21.95
N ALA A 2 10.05 -34.20 -22.51
CA ALA A 2 11.08 -33.18 -22.59
C ALA A 2 10.89 -32.21 -21.42
N SER A 3 11.79 -32.25 -20.44
CA SER A 3 11.90 -31.21 -19.42
C SER A 3 12.39 -29.94 -20.11
N GLN A 4 11.48 -29.00 -20.35
CA GLN A 4 11.84 -27.68 -20.84
C GLN A 4 12.41 -26.89 -19.66
N SER A 5 13.74 -26.75 -19.63
CA SER A 5 14.44 -25.81 -18.77
C SER A 5 13.98 -24.39 -19.10
N ILE A 6 13.42 -23.69 -18.11
CA ILE A 6 12.80 -22.36 -18.23
C ILE A 6 13.87 -21.25 -18.32
N PHE A 7 15.15 -21.57 -18.07
CA PHE A 7 16.24 -20.59 -18.14
C PHE A 7 17.07 -20.77 -19.40
N ASN A 8 16.91 -19.83 -20.33
CA ASN A 8 17.80 -19.61 -21.46
C ASN A 8 19.22 -19.32 -20.94
N THR A 9 20.07 -20.34 -20.93
CA THR A 9 21.50 -20.24 -20.61
C THR A 9 22.24 -19.62 -21.80
N GLY A 10 22.37 -18.29 -21.83
CA GLY A 10 23.22 -17.62 -22.82
C GLY A 10 22.92 -16.15 -23.08
N SER A 11 23.09 -15.27 -22.09
CA SER A 11 23.38 -13.83 -22.29
C SER A 11 23.85 -13.20 -20.97
N GLU A 12 24.81 -12.27 -21.06
CA GLU A 12 25.53 -11.56 -19.98
C GLU A 12 24.68 -10.64 -19.05
N ASP A 13 23.40 -10.92 -18.86
CA ASP A 13 22.51 -10.09 -18.04
C ASP A 13 21.94 -10.89 -16.86
N SER A 14 22.77 -11.12 -15.83
CA SER A 14 22.20 -11.42 -14.51
C SER A 14 21.38 -10.20 -14.09
N PRO A 15 20.06 -10.33 -13.81
CA PRO A 15 19.25 -9.18 -13.45
C PRO A 15 19.86 -8.52 -12.20
N ASP A 16 20.14 -7.22 -12.29
CA ASP A 16 20.65 -6.46 -11.15
C ASP A 16 19.58 -6.48 -10.05
N LEU A 17 19.87 -7.18 -8.95
CA LEU A 17 18.91 -7.42 -7.88
C LEU A 17 18.47 -6.11 -7.21
N TYR A 18 19.35 -5.11 -7.18
CA TYR A 18 19.02 -3.78 -6.67
C TYR A 18 18.02 -3.09 -7.61
N LYS A 19 18.20 -3.23 -8.93
CA LYS A 19 17.28 -2.70 -9.93
C LYS A 19 15.92 -3.41 -9.91
N THR A 20 15.90 -4.73 -9.69
CA THR A 20 14.66 -5.51 -9.53
C THR A 20 13.84 -5.02 -8.34
N LEU A 21 14.49 -4.55 -7.27
CA LEU A 21 13.83 -3.91 -6.13
C LEU A 21 13.58 -2.41 -6.32
N GLU A 22 13.88 -1.83 -7.49
CA GLU A 22 13.82 -0.37 -7.73
C GLU A 22 14.64 0.45 -6.71
N LEU A 23 15.76 -0.09 -6.24
CA LEU A 23 16.70 0.61 -5.36
C LEU A 23 17.70 1.42 -6.19
N ILE A 24 17.89 2.69 -5.81
CA ILE A 24 18.77 3.64 -6.50
C ILE A 24 20.25 3.41 -6.12
N SER A 25 20.50 2.89 -4.91
CA SER A 25 21.86 2.71 -4.37
C SER A 25 22.12 1.27 -3.92
N ARG A 26 23.34 0.79 -4.17
CA ARG A 26 23.89 -0.46 -3.62
C ARG A 26 24.23 -0.37 -2.14
N GLU A 27 24.25 0.85 -1.58
CA GLU A 27 24.41 1.10 -0.14
C GLU A 27 23.07 1.11 0.61
N ALA A 28 21.97 0.69 -0.03
CA ALA A 28 20.66 0.64 0.60
C ALA A 28 20.70 -0.13 1.93
N THR A 29 20.07 0.45 2.94
CA THR A 29 19.95 -0.16 4.26
C THR A 29 19.02 -1.37 4.21
N GLU A 30 19.13 -2.29 5.18
CA GLU A 30 18.24 -3.45 5.25
C GLU A 30 16.76 -3.05 5.32
N ALA A 31 16.46 -1.94 5.99
CA ALA A 31 15.12 -1.37 6.08
C ALA A 31 14.59 -0.87 4.72
N GLU A 32 15.44 -0.26 3.90
CA GLU A 32 15.09 0.18 2.54
C GLU A 32 14.88 -1.01 1.61
N ILE A 33 15.76 -2.01 1.66
CA ILE A 33 15.64 -3.27 0.90
C ILE A 33 14.32 -3.98 1.23
N ARG A 34 13.98 -4.05 2.52
CA ARG A 34 12.71 -4.63 2.98
C ARG A 34 11.52 -3.82 2.48
N THR A 35 11.56 -2.50 2.61
CA THR A 35 10.48 -1.61 2.13
C THR A 35 10.26 -1.71 0.62
N ALA A 36 11.36 -1.77 -0.14
CA ALA A 36 11.34 -1.90 -1.59
C ALA A 36 10.75 -3.25 -2.04
N TYR A 37 11.20 -4.35 -1.41
CA TYR A 37 10.62 -5.68 -1.62
C TYR A 37 9.11 -5.69 -1.35
N ARG A 38 8.68 -5.11 -0.23
CA ARG A 38 7.26 -5.02 0.14
C ARG A 38 6.43 -4.33 -0.94
N LYS A 39 6.91 -3.19 -1.47
CA LYS A 39 6.25 -2.46 -2.56
C LYS A 39 6.12 -3.33 -3.82
N GLN A 40 7.19 -4.01 -4.23
CA GLN A 40 7.19 -4.84 -5.44
C GLN A 40 6.38 -6.13 -5.29
N ALA A 41 6.48 -6.80 -4.14
CA ALA A 41 5.72 -8.00 -3.83
C ALA A 41 4.20 -7.74 -3.90
N LEU A 42 3.74 -6.59 -3.39
CA LEU A 42 2.34 -6.19 -3.50
C LEU A 42 1.91 -5.89 -4.94
N ARG A 43 2.81 -5.36 -5.78
CA ARG A 43 2.51 -5.05 -7.20
C ARG A 43 2.33 -6.31 -8.05
N TYR A 44 3.13 -7.35 -7.78
CA TYR A 44 3.15 -8.58 -8.56
C TYR A 44 2.50 -9.78 -7.85
N HIS A 45 1.78 -9.56 -6.74
CA HIS A 45 1.13 -10.64 -6.01
C HIS A 45 0.01 -11.31 -6.87
N PRO A 46 -0.08 -12.66 -6.89
CA PRO A 46 -1.10 -13.38 -7.67
C PRO A 46 -2.53 -12.93 -7.37
N ASP A 47 -2.85 -12.67 -6.10
CA ASP A 47 -4.18 -12.16 -5.67
C ASP A 47 -4.54 -10.79 -6.27
N LYS A 48 -3.54 -9.92 -6.51
CA LYS A 48 -3.77 -8.56 -7.05
C LYS A 48 -3.80 -8.54 -8.59
N ILE A 49 -3.40 -9.65 -9.23
CA ILE A 49 -3.43 -9.81 -10.68
C ILE A 49 -4.81 -10.37 -11.03
N SER A 50 -5.69 -9.50 -11.50
CA SER A 50 -7.09 -9.86 -11.77
C SER A 50 -7.19 -11.07 -12.72
N ALA A 51 -8.18 -11.94 -12.47
CA ALA A 51 -8.46 -13.10 -13.32
C ALA A 51 -8.76 -12.73 -14.80
N SER A 52 -9.09 -11.46 -15.06
CA SER A 52 -9.35 -10.87 -16.38
C SER A 52 -8.11 -10.51 -17.21
N LYS A 53 -6.90 -10.58 -16.63
CA LYS A 53 -5.65 -10.35 -17.36
C LYS A 53 -5.32 -11.52 -18.30
N SER A 54 -4.60 -11.23 -19.37
CA SER A 54 -4.11 -12.26 -20.29
C SER A 54 -3.22 -13.26 -19.56
N GLU A 55 -3.22 -14.52 -19.97
CA GLU A 55 -2.33 -15.55 -19.41
C GLU A 55 -0.84 -15.14 -19.53
N GLU A 56 -0.49 -14.37 -20.56
CA GLU A 56 0.84 -13.80 -20.74
C GLU A 56 1.20 -12.79 -19.64
N GLU A 57 0.27 -11.89 -19.28
CA GLU A 57 0.50 -10.89 -18.22
C GLU A 57 0.56 -11.53 -16.83
N LYS A 58 -0.20 -12.61 -16.60
CA LYS A 58 -0.11 -13.41 -15.37
C LYS A 58 1.24 -14.09 -15.27
N LEU A 59 1.74 -14.65 -16.37
CA LEU A 59 3.05 -15.29 -16.44
C LEU A 59 4.18 -14.28 -16.22
N GLU A 60 4.12 -13.12 -16.85
CA GLU A 60 5.11 -12.04 -16.65
C GLU A 60 5.14 -11.53 -15.22
N ALA A 61 3.97 -11.34 -14.62
CA ALA A 61 3.89 -10.88 -13.25
C ALA A 61 4.38 -11.94 -12.27
N ARG A 62 4.13 -13.23 -12.53
CA ARG A 62 4.72 -14.34 -11.76
C ARG A 62 6.24 -14.37 -11.88
N GLN A 63 6.78 -14.23 -13.09
CA GLN A 63 8.24 -14.15 -13.31
C GLN A 63 8.87 -12.95 -12.58
N LYS A 64 8.25 -11.77 -12.64
CA LYS A 64 8.73 -10.60 -11.90
C LYS A 64 8.64 -10.80 -10.40
N PHE A 65 7.58 -11.44 -9.92
CA PHE A 65 7.40 -11.76 -8.52
C PHE A 65 8.50 -12.72 -8.02
N ASP A 66 8.83 -13.76 -8.79
CA ASP A 66 9.91 -14.69 -8.47
C ASP A 66 11.27 -13.98 -8.42
N GLN A 67 11.52 -13.07 -9.37
CA GLN A 67 12.73 -12.24 -9.39
C GLN A 67 12.83 -11.31 -8.18
N VAL A 68 11.72 -10.69 -7.78
CA VAL A 68 11.62 -9.82 -6.60
C VAL A 68 11.87 -10.62 -5.30
N GLY A 69 11.31 -11.83 -5.20
CA GLY A 69 11.58 -12.77 -4.10
C GLY A 69 13.05 -13.17 -3.99
N LEU A 70 13.68 -13.51 -5.12
CA LEU A 70 15.10 -13.84 -5.19
C LEU A 70 15.97 -12.65 -4.77
N ALA A 71 15.67 -11.46 -5.30
CA ALA A 71 16.41 -10.24 -4.98
C ALA A 71 16.38 -9.93 -3.49
N TYR A 72 15.21 -10.00 -2.86
CA TYR A 72 15.11 -9.77 -1.42
C TYR A 72 15.87 -10.81 -0.62
N LYS A 73 15.78 -12.10 -0.96
CA LYS A 73 16.46 -13.16 -0.20
C LYS A 73 17.99 -13.00 -0.22
N ILE A 74 18.55 -12.61 -1.35
CA ILE A 74 20.00 -12.39 -1.48
C ILE A 74 20.42 -11.08 -0.81
N LEU A 75 19.65 -10.01 -0.97
CA LEU A 75 20.01 -8.68 -0.46
C LEU A 75 19.69 -8.48 1.04
N SER A 76 18.78 -9.26 1.61
CA SER A 76 18.42 -9.21 3.04
C SER A 76 19.41 -9.94 3.95
N ASP A 77 20.05 -11.03 3.49
CA ASP A 77 21.11 -11.69 4.24
C ASP A 77 22.46 -11.03 3.96
N ALA A 78 23.07 -10.46 4.98
CA ALA A 78 24.37 -9.77 4.88
C ALA A 78 25.47 -10.62 4.21
N LYS A 79 25.49 -11.95 4.44
CA LYS A 79 26.48 -12.85 3.85
C LYS A 79 26.20 -13.13 2.38
N LEU A 80 24.93 -13.24 1.99
CA LEU A 80 24.53 -13.45 0.60
C LEU A 80 24.70 -12.16 -0.20
N ARG A 81 24.36 -11.02 0.38
CA ARG A 81 24.59 -9.69 -0.18
C ARG A 81 26.06 -9.44 -0.44
N GLU A 82 26.93 -9.70 0.54
CA GLU A 82 28.38 -9.53 0.37
C GLU A 82 28.94 -10.43 -0.75
N ARG A 83 28.43 -11.66 -0.89
CA ARG A 83 28.82 -12.54 -2.00
C ARG A 83 28.31 -12.02 -3.34
N TYR A 84 27.06 -11.57 -3.40
CA TYR A 84 26.48 -11.00 -4.61
C TYR A 84 27.22 -9.72 -5.03
N ASP A 85 27.54 -8.83 -4.10
CA ASP A 85 28.29 -7.60 -4.36
C ASP A 85 29.72 -7.90 -4.86
N LYS A 86 30.34 -9.00 -4.42
CA LYS A 86 31.69 -9.42 -4.85
C LYS A 86 31.72 -10.22 -6.14
N THR A 87 30.72 -11.07 -6.39
CA THR A 87 30.76 -12.08 -7.47
C THR A 87 29.78 -11.77 -8.59
N GLY A 88 28.73 -10.98 -8.33
CA GLY A 88 27.68 -10.66 -9.30
C GLY A 88 26.82 -11.84 -9.72
N LYS A 89 26.99 -13.02 -9.10
CA LYS A 89 26.30 -14.27 -9.45
C LYS A 89 25.31 -14.68 -8.37
N THR A 90 24.23 -15.33 -8.80
CA THR A 90 23.11 -15.79 -7.96
C THR A 90 22.97 -17.32 -7.94
N ASP A 91 23.94 -18.05 -8.50
CA ASP A 91 23.84 -19.45 -8.96
C ASP A 91 23.60 -20.55 -7.91
N GLU A 92 23.51 -20.24 -6.61
CA GLU A 92 23.36 -21.28 -5.58
C GLU A 92 22.22 -20.95 -4.61
N ASN A 93 20.97 -21.18 -5.04
CA ASN A 93 19.83 -21.12 -4.14
C ASN A 93 19.02 -22.44 -4.16
N PRO A 94 19.37 -23.41 -3.30
CA PRO A 94 18.67 -24.70 -3.14
C PRO A 94 17.21 -24.61 -2.67
N PHE A 95 16.69 -23.40 -2.47
CA PHE A 95 15.38 -23.14 -1.89
C PHE A 95 14.31 -22.80 -2.94
N LEU A 96 14.71 -22.55 -4.20
CA LEU A 96 13.76 -22.38 -5.32
C LEU A 96 13.12 -23.71 -5.76
N ASP A 97 13.71 -24.85 -5.39
CA ASP A 97 13.27 -26.19 -5.81
C ASP A 97 11.96 -26.67 -5.14
N GLY A 98 11.33 -25.82 -4.32
CA GLY A 98 10.11 -26.18 -3.57
C GLY A 98 9.09 -25.05 -3.38
N LEU A 99 9.17 -23.96 -4.16
CA LEU A 99 8.26 -22.80 -4.10
C LEU A 99 7.14 -22.85 -5.15
N ASP A 100 6.71 -24.05 -5.55
CA ASP A 100 5.68 -24.23 -6.59
C ASP A 100 4.24 -24.13 -6.05
N ASP A 101 4.05 -24.15 -4.72
CA ASP A 101 2.72 -24.23 -4.10
C ASP A 101 2.25 -22.90 -3.49
N GLU A 102 1.04 -22.47 -3.83
CA GLU A 102 0.36 -21.25 -3.33
C GLU A 102 0.23 -21.20 -1.80
N ALA A 103 0.16 -22.37 -1.15
CA ALA A 103 0.17 -22.50 0.31
C ALA A 103 1.52 -22.09 0.94
N SER A 104 2.64 -22.31 0.24
CA SER A 104 3.98 -21.94 0.69
C SER A 104 4.16 -20.42 0.69
N TRP A 105 3.57 -19.74 -0.30
CA TRP A 105 3.58 -18.28 -0.41
C TRP A 105 2.77 -17.60 0.69
N SER A 106 1.56 -18.09 0.96
CA SER A 106 0.73 -17.54 2.03
C SER A 106 1.39 -17.70 3.41
N ALA A 107 2.07 -18.83 3.66
CA ALA A 107 2.82 -19.06 4.88
C ALA A 107 4.07 -18.17 5.00
N TYR A 108 4.86 -18.07 3.93
CA TYR A 108 6.04 -17.21 3.86
C TYR A 108 5.68 -15.73 4.09
N PHE A 109 4.65 -15.22 3.43
CA PHE A 109 4.21 -13.85 3.64
C PHE A 109 3.54 -13.63 4.99
N LYS A 110 2.79 -14.60 5.50
CA LYS A 110 2.24 -14.48 6.84
C LYS A 110 3.36 -14.35 7.87
N ASP A 111 4.44 -15.14 7.76
CA ASP A 111 5.61 -15.00 8.63
C ASP A 111 6.28 -13.63 8.46
N LEU A 112 6.55 -13.24 7.21
CA LEU A 112 7.23 -11.98 6.89
C LEU A 112 6.46 -10.73 7.35
N TRP A 113 5.13 -10.72 7.24
CA TRP A 113 4.31 -9.53 7.47
C TRP A 113 3.53 -9.55 8.79
N SER A 114 3.41 -10.69 9.49
CA SER A 114 2.63 -10.80 10.74
C SER A 114 3.13 -9.92 11.89
N GLY A 115 4.43 -9.60 11.92
CA GLY A 115 5.02 -8.71 12.91
C GLY A 115 4.98 -7.23 12.52
N GLU A 116 4.87 -6.91 11.22
CA GLU A 116 5.16 -5.58 10.69
C GLU A 116 3.94 -4.88 10.08
N VAL A 117 2.88 -5.60 9.68
CA VAL A 117 1.62 -5.03 9.19
C VAL A 117 0.48 -5.51 10.08
N ASN A 118 0.30 -4.76 11.15
CA ASN A 118 -0.84 -4.85 12.05
C ASN A 118 -1.47 -3.45 12.15
N ALA A 119 -2.63 -3.35 12.81
CA ALA A 119 -3.32 -2.07 12.92
C ALA A 119 -2.46 -0.96 13.57
N GLN A 120 -1.57 -1.30 14.52
CA GLN A 120 -0.67 -0.32 15.14
C GLN A 120 0.39 0.18 14.16
N THR A 121 1.06 -0.72 13.44
CA THR A 121 2.12 -0.32 12.49
C THR A 121 1.55 0.41 11.28
N ILE A 122 0.33 0.09 10.84
CA ILE A 122 -0.40 0.84 9.81
C ILE A 122 -0.70 2.25 10.31
N GLU A 123 -1.16 2.41 11.55
CA GLU A 123 -1.43 3.73 12.14
C GLU A 123 -0.15 4.55 12.32
N GLU A 124 0.93 3.94 12.82
CA GLU A 124 2.25 4.57 12.93
C GLU A 124 2.78 5.03 11.58
N PHE A 125 2.70 4.17 10.54
CA PHE A 125 3.10 4.52 9.19
C PHE A 125 2.24 5.65 8.63
N THR A 126 0.92 5.59 8.82
CA THR A 126 -0.03 6.63 8.37
C THR A 126 0.30 7.97 9.02
N ASN A 127 0.62 7.98 10.31
CA ASN A 127 1.00 9.19 11.04
C ASN A 127 2.36 9.74 10.60
N LYS A 128 3.31 8.86 10.24
CA LYS A 128 4.61 9.27 9.72
C LYS A 128 4.51 9.86 8.31
N TYR A 129 3.68 9.28 7.45
CA TYR A 129 3.50 9.75 6.08
C TYR A 129 2.67 11.03 6.01
N ARG A 130 1.58 11.14 6.78
CA ARG A 130 0.70 12.32 6.75
C ARG A 130 1.43 13.58 7.22
N GLY A 131 1.48 14.59 6.35
CA GLY A 131 2.14 15.87 6.61
C GLY A 131 3.66 15.83 6.46
N SER A 132 4.24 14.71 6.00
CA SER A 132 5.66 14.59 5.71
C SER A 132 6.03 15.28 4.39
N GLU A 133 7.33 15.44 4.15
CA GLU A 133 7.85 15.90 2.87
C GLU A 133 7.57 14.89 1.74
N GLU A 134 7.55 13.59 2.06
CA GLU A 134 7.21 12.52 1.09
C GLU A 134 5.79 12.71 0.56
N GLU A 135 4.81 12.97 1.43
CA GLU A 135 3.44 13.24 0.98
C GLU A 135 3.36 14.49 0.09
N LEU A 136 4.09 15.56 0.44
CA LEU A 136 4.11 16.77 -0.38
C LEU A 136 4.72 16.51 -1.76
N ASN A 137 5.75 15.68 -1.84
CA ASN A 137 6.35 15.29 -3.10
C ASN A 137 5.41 14.41 -3.93
N ASP A 138 4.78 13.40 -3.33
CA ASP A 138 3.82 12.54 -4.00
C ASP A 138 2.62 13.34 -4.53
N LEU A 139 2.10 14.30 -3.75
CA LEU A 139 1.03 15.19 -4.21
C LEU A 139 1.47 16.04 -5.41
N ARG A 140 2.72 16.49 -5.45
CA ARG A 140 3.26 17.25 -6.58
C ARG A 140 3.36 16.36 -7.83
N GLU A 141 3.91 15.16 -7.68
CA GLU A 141 4.05 14.19 -8.76
C GLU A 141 2.69 13.80 -9.34
N HIS A 142 1.75 13.38 -8.49
CA HIS A 142 0.39 13.03 -8.90
C HIS A 142 -0.35 14.23 -9.51
N TYR A 143 -0.14 15.46 -9.02
CA TYR A 143 -0.75 16.65 -9.60
C TYR A 143 -0.26 16.92 -11.03
N ILE A 144 1.03 16.68 -11.29
CA ILE A 144 1.61 16.82 -12.63
C ILE A 144 1.07 15.71 -13.53
N GLU A 145 1.14 14.45 -13.07
CA GLU A 145 0.75 13.24 -13.82
C GLU A 145 -0.73 13.25 -14.21
N PHE A 146 -1.64 13.52 -13.27
CA PHE A 146 -3.09 13.48 -13.51
C PHE A 146 -3.69 14.82 -13.90
N ASP A 147 -2.86 15.72 -14.40
CA ASP A 147 -3.26 17.04 -14.84
C ASP A 147 -4.13 17.80 -13.82
N GLY A 148 -3.83 17.72 -12.52
CA GLY A 148 -4.60 18.40 -11.47
C GLY A 148 -5.99 17.81 -11.19
N SER A 149 -6.26 16.57 -11.59
CA SER A 149 -7.50 15.86 -11.27
C SER A 149 -7.52 15.40 -9.80
N LEU A 150 -8.30 16.08 -8.95
CA LEU A 150 -8.41 15.71 -7.52
C LEU A 150 -8.82 14.23 -7.28
N PRO A 151 -9.78 13.64 -8.02
CA PRO A 151 -10.14 12.23 -7.81
C PRO A 151 -8.99 11.25 -8.08
N GLU A 152 -8.19 11.49 -9.12
CA GLU A 152 -7.05 10.63 -9.47
C GLU A 152 -5.89 10.82 -8.50
N ILE A 153 -5.66 12.06 -8.07
CA ILE A 153 -4.66 12.34 -7.03
C ILE A 153 -5.03 11.60 -5.74
N LEU A 154 -6.30 11.62 -5.33
CA LEU A 154 -6.76 10.92 -4.14
C LEU A 154 -6.64 9.40 -4.25
N SER A 155 -6.87 8.82 -5.43
CA SER A 155 -6.78 7.35 -5.60
C SER A 155 -5.33 6.84 -5.61
N HIS A 156 -4.36 7.68 -6.03
CA HIS A 156 -2.95 7.29 -6.13
C HIS A 156 -2.11 7.74 -4.94
N THR A 157 -2.51 8.79 -4.22
CA THR A 157 -1.78 9.26 -3.03
C THR A 157 -1.90 8.23 -1.91
N MET A 158 -0.77 7.85 -1.32
CA MET A 158 -0.75 6.88 -0.23
C MET A 158 -1.52 7.40 0.99
N CYS A 159 -2.18 6.50 1.72
CA CYS A 159 -2.94 6.81 2.94
C CYS A 159 -4.03 7.91 2.77
N ALA A 160 -4.46 8.18 1.53
CA ALA A 160 -5.51 9.14 1.21
C ALA A 160 -6.89 8.53 1.47
N THR A 161 -7.38 8.76 2.68
CA THR A 161 -8.75 8.42 3.11
C THR A 161 -9.72 9.56 2.78
N ASP A 162 -11.03 9.29 2.82
CA ASP A 162 -12.10 10.21 2.43
C ASP A 162 -12.25 11.45 3.35
N ASP A 163 -11.66 11.38 4.54
CA ASP A 163 -11.54 12.48 5.50
C ASP A 163 -10.38 13.44 5.18
N CYS A 164 -9.35 12.99 4.45
CA CYS A 164 -8.14 13.77 4.13
C CYS A 164 -8.34 14.83 3.04
N GLU A 165 -9.38 14.72 2.21
CA GLU A 165 -9.61 15.61 1.06
C GLU A 165 -9.46 17.11 1.38
N PRO A 166 -10.06 17.68 2.47
CA PRO A 166 -9.92 19.10 2.80
C PRO A 166 -8.47 19.53 3.10
N ARG A 167 -7.68 18.64 3.70
CA ARG A 167 -6.29 18.89 4.07
C ARG A 167 -5.41 18.90 2.82
N LEU A 168 -5.57 17.91 1.95
CA LEU A 168 -4.82 17.79 0.69
C LEU A 168 -5.11 18.97 -0.26
N VAL A 169 -6.39 19.37 -0.37
CA VAL A 169 -6.78 20.55 -1.14
C VAL A 169 -6.10 21.82 -0.61
N LYS A 170 -6.02 21.97 0.72
CA LYS A 170 -5.34 23.11 1.35
C LYS A 170 -3.83 23.12 1.05
N GLN A 171 -3.17 21.97 1.07
CA GLN A 171 -1.74 21.85 0.73
C GLN A 171 -1.48 22.19 -0.74
N ILE A 172 -2.27 21.65 -1.67
CA ILE A 172 -2.10 21.94 -3.10
C ILE A 172 -2.39 23.41 -3.40
N ASP A 173 -3.45 24.00 -2.82
CA ASP A 173 -3.74 25.43 -2.98
C ASP A 173 -2.59 26.31 -2.39
N GLN A 174 -1.92 25.86 -1.33
CA GLN A 174 -0.72 26.52 -0.80
C GLN A 174 0.47 26.42 -1.78
N MET A 175 0.73 25.25 -2.36
CA MET A 175 1.80 25.07 -3.36
C MET A 175 1.57 25.90 -4.62
N ILE A 176 0.31 26.05 -5.04
CA ILE A 176 -0.07 26.93 -6.16
C ILE A 176 0.17 28.40 -5.79
N LYS A 177 -0.17 28.80 -4.55
CA LYS A 177 0.05 30.16 -4.07
C LYS A 177 1.54 30.52 -3.95
N GLU A 178 2.36 29.56 -3.54
CA GLU A 178 3.83 29.69 -3.44
C GLU A 178 4.52 29.66 -4.82
N GLY A 179 3.78 29.34 -5.89
CA GLY A 179 4.32 29.28 -7.25
C GLY A 179 5.10 28.01 -7.56
N VAL A 180 5.03 26.99 -6.70
CA VAL A 180 5.65 25.67 -6.91
C VAL A 180 4.88 24.86 -7.94
N LEU A 181 3.55 25.03 -8.00
CA LEU A 181 2.66 24.36 -8.94
C LEU A 181 1.84 25.37 -9.75
N GLU A 182 1.66 25.08 -11.04
CA GLU A 182 0.77 25.87 -11.89
C GLU A 182 -0.70 25.48 -11.66
N SER A 183 -1.58 26.48 -11.59
CA SER A 183 -3.02 26.24 -11.42
C SER A 183 -3.64 25.68 -12.71
N LYS A 184 -4.09 24.43 -12.67
CA LYS A 184 -4.73 23.75 -13.81
C LYS A 184 -6.25 23.94 -13.81
N PRO A 185 -6.93 24.02 -14.98
CA PRO A 185 -8.40 24.23 -15.05
C PRO A 185 -9.22 23.09 -14.41
N THR A 186 -8.75 21.86 -14.61
CA THR A 186 -9.22 20.60 -13.99
C THR A 186 -9.22 20.67 -12.46
N TRP A 187 -8.17 21.23 -11.85
CA TRP A 187 -8.07 21.41 -10.40
C TRP A 187 -9.18 22.35 -9.89
N VAL A 188 -9.36 23.49 -10.55
CA VAL A 188 -10.39 24.49 -10.17
C VAL A 188 -11.81 23.89 -10.26
N LYS A 189 -12.05 23.02 -11.24
CA LYS A 189 -13.32 22.32 -11.42
C LYS A 189 -13.53 21.25 -10.36
N THR A 190 -12.58 20.34 -10.21
CA THR A 190 -12.73 19.14 -9.36
C THR A 190 -12.74 19.47 -7.87
N LYS A 191 -12.00 20.49 -7.42
CA LYS A 191 -12.00 20.89 -5.99
C LYS A 191 -13.34 21.48 -5.51
N LYS A 192 -14.16 21.99 -6.44
CA LYS A 192 -15.49 22.55 -6.14
C LYS A 192 -16.61 21.53 -6.28
N ASP A 193 -16.32 20.33 -6.75
CA ASP A 193 -17.33 19.30 -7.00
C ASP A 193 -17.77 18.59 -5.71
N THR A 194 -18.65 19.27 -4.98
CA THR A 194 -19.24 18.77 -3.73
C THR A 194 -20.09 17.51 -3.92
N LYS A 195 -20.69 17.32 -5.11
CA LYS A 195 -21.47 16.11 -5.42
C LYS A 195 -20.57 14.90 -5.58
N ALA A 196 -19.47 15.03 -6.33
CA ALA A 196 -18.49 13.96 -6.47
C ALA A 196 -17.87 13.59 -5.12
N ARG A 197 -17.56 14.58 -4.27
CA ARG A 197 -17.10 14.35 -2.89
C ARG A 197 -18.12 13.56 -2.06
N ALA A 198 -19.38 13.96 -2.08
CA ALA A 198 -20.44 13.26 -1.33
C ALA A 198 -20.60 11.81 -1.81
N LYS A 199 -20.53 11.58 -3.13
CA LYS A 199 -20.58 10.23 -3.72
C LYS A 199 -19.41 9.36 -3.28
N ARG A 200 -18.17 9.90 -3.29
CA ARG A 200 -16.98 9.17 -2.82
C ARG A 200 -17.11 8.78 -1.34
N ARG A 201 -17.59 9.70 -0.49
CA ARG A 201 -17.84 9.42 0.94
C ARG A 201 -18.88 8.33 1.15
N GLN A 202 -19.95 8.36 0.36
CA GLN A 202 -20.99 7.32 0.42
C GLN A 202 -20.44 5.95 0.00
N MET A 203 -19.62 5.91 -1.06
CA MET A 203 -18.98 4.66 -1.52
C MET A 203 -18.00 4.12 -0.47
N ALA A 204 -17.16 4.98 0.12
CA ALA A 204 -16.24 4.57 1.19
C ALA A 204 -16.98 4.07 2.44
N GLU A 205 -18.11 4.69 2.81
CA GLU A 205 -18.92 4.22 3.95
C GLU A 205 -19.57 2.86 3.65
N GLN A 206 -20.03 2.65 2.41
CA GLN A 206 -20.59 1.37 1.98
C GLN A 206 -19.53 0.27 1.98
N GLU A 207 -18.37 0.52 1.39
CA GLU A 207 -17.22 -0.38 1.38
C GLU A 207 -16.75 -0.71 2.80
N SER A 208 -16.71 0.29 3.69
CA SER A 208 -16.37 0.08 5.11
C SER A 208 -17.37 -0.83 5.84
N LYS A 209 -18.67 -0.74 5.52
CA LYS A 209 -19.70 -1.61 6.12
C LYS A 209 -19.56 -3.04 5.60
N GLU A 210 -19.37 -3.20 4.29
CA GLU A 210 -19.14 -4.50 3.66
C GLU A 210 -17.87 -5.16 4.19
N ALA A 211 -16.79 -4.40 4.37
CA ALA A 211 -15.55 -4.90 4.98
C ALA A 211 -15.74 -5.32 6.45
N GLU A 212 -16.56 -4.59 7.21
CA GLU A 212 -16.87 -4.96 8.60
C GLU A 212 -17.72 -6.24 8.68
N GLU A 213 -18.70 -6.40 7.78
CA GLU A 213 -19.51 -7.61 7.66
C GLU A 213 -18.65 -8.83 7.27
N LEU A 214 -17.77 -8.67 6.28
CA LEU A 214 -16.82 -9.71 5.89
C LEU A 214 -15.87 -10.07 7.03
N ALA A 215 -15.38 -9.08 7.79
CA ALA A 215 -14.53 -9.34 8.95
C ALA A 215 -15.25 -10.14 10.05
N LYS A 216 -16.57 -9.96 10.21
CA LYS A 216 -17.40 -10.77 11.12
C LYS A 216 -17.54 -12.19 10.61
N GLU A 217 -17.79 -12.37 9.33
CA GLU A 217 -17.88 -13.69 8.69
C GLU A 217 -16.57 -14.47 8.81
N LEU A 218 -15.44 -13.81 8.62
CA LEU A 218 -14.10 -14.38 8.77
C LEU A 218 -13.65 -14.56 10.23
N GLY A 219 -14.43 -14.11 11.21
CA GLY A 219 -14.11 -14.21 12.65
C GLY A 219 -12.89 -13.37 13.08
N VAL A 220 -12.49 -12.38 12.27
CA VAL A 220 -11.35 -11.48 12.53
C VAL A 220 -11.78 -10.08 13.00
N HIS A 221 -13.09 -9.83 13.10
CA HIS A 221 -13.66 -8.53 13.46
C HIS A 221 -13.06 -7.93 14.74
N ASP A 222 -12.97 -8.68 15.84
CA ASP A 222 -12.41 -8.18 17.10
C ASP A 222 -10.91 -7.83 17.00
N LYS A 223 -10.16 -8.47 16.10
CA LYS A 223 -8.73 -8.16 15.89
C LYS A 223 -8.52 -6.89 15.08
N LEU A 224 -9.45 -6.58 14.18
CA LEU A 224 -9.39 -5.42 13.28
C LEU A 224 -10.08 -4.18 13.86
N PHE A 225 -11.22 -4.38 14.53
CA PHE A 225 -12.11 -3.31 15.02
C PHE A 225 -12.30 -3.33 16.54
N GLY A 226 -11.83 -4.36 17.24
CA GLY A 226 -11.86 -4.41 18.69
C GLY A 226 -10.84 -3.45 19.31
N ASN A 227 -11.25 -2.83 20.43
CA ASN A 227 -10.44 -1.83 21.13
C ASN A 227 -9.14 -2.46 21.63
N GLN A 228 -7.99 -2.04 21.10
CA GLN A 228 -6.70 -2.60 21.48
C GLN A 228 -6.28 -2.10 22.86
N ASN A 229 -6.31 -3.01 23.84
CA ASN A 229 -5.31 -2.97 24.90
C ASN A 229 -4.90 -4.40 25.25
N PRO A 230 -3.74 -4.89 24.76
CA PRO A 230 -3.25 -6.21 25.11
C PRO A 230 -2.57 -6.28 26.49
N ASN A 231 -2.40 -5.18 27.24
CA ASN A 231 -1.70 -5.16 28.54
C ASN A 231 -2.29 -4.20 29.59
N GLY A 232 -3.61 -4.21 29.82
CA GLY A 232 -4.25 -3.47 30.92
C GLY A 232 -5.14 -4.36 31.79
N PRO A 233 -5.14 -4.23 33.13
CA PRO A 233 -5.94 -5.10 33.98
C PRO A 233 -7.43 -4.86 33.73
N SER A 234 -8.16 -5.97 33.61
CA SER A 234 -9.62 -6.00 33.51
C SER A 234 -10.24 -5.20 34.65
N SER A 235 -10.77 -4.01 34.35
CA SER A 235 -11.58 -3.25 35.27
C SER A 235 -12.99 -3.12 34.69
N ASN A 236 -13.92 -3.83 35.33
CA ASN A 236 -15.34 -3.64 35.18
C ASN A 236 -15.69 -2.16 35.47
N GLY A 237 -15.91 -1.38 34.41
CA GLY A 237 -16.26 0.03 34.48
C GLY A 237 -17.51 0.33 33.65
N LYS A 238 -18.58 0.71 34.34
CA LYS A 238 -19.93 1.03 33.82
C LYS A 238 -19.92 1.75 32.45
N LYS A 239 -20.70 1.22 31.51
CA LYS A 239 -21.12 1.88 30.26
C LYS A 239 -21.71 3.25 30.56
N THR A 240 -21.08 4.33 30.11
CA THR A 240 -21.77 5.61 29.92
C THR A 240 -22.22 5.73 28.46
N PRO A 241 -23.51 5.95 28.17
CA PRO A 241 -23.97 6.03 26.79
C PRO A 241 -23.47 7.32 26.13
N ARG A 242 -22.94 7.19 24.90
CA ARG A 242 -22.69 8.33 24.02
C ARG A 242 -24.02 9.02 23.74
N LYS A 243 -24.18 10.26 24.22
CA LYS A 243 -25.30 11.14 23.87
C LYS A 243 -25.33 11.34 22.35
N THR A 244 -26.37 10.82 21.71
CA THR A 244 -26.80 11.26 20.38
C THR A 244 -27.26 12.70 20.49
N ILE A 245 -26.48 13.65 19.96
CA ILE A 245 -26.98 15.02 19.76
C ILE A 245 -27.76 15.02 18.45
N ASN A 246 -29.01 14.56 18.53
CA ASN A 246 -30.04 14.95 17.57
C ASN A 246 -30.41 16.40 17.88
N ARG A 247 -30.05 17.34 17.00
CA ARG A 247 -30.49 18.73 17.09
C ARG A 247 -31.44 19.07 15.94
N THR A 248 -32.61 18.43 15.96
CA THR A 248 -33.83 19.03 15.39
C THR A 248 -34.55 19.76 16.51
N ARG A 249 -34.59 21.09 16.46
CA ARG A 249 -35.65 21.85 17.10
C ARG A 249 -36.13 22.94 16.14
N LYS A 250 -37.34 22.71 15.63
CA LYS A 250 -38.24 23.71 15.08
C LYS A 250 -38.29 24.91 16.03
N ILE A 251 -38.29 26.11 15.46
CA ILE A 251 -38.71 27.33 16.15
C ILE A 251 -40.01 27.77 15.44
N PRO A 252 -41.11 28.03 16.17
CA PRO A 252 -42.44 28.23 15.60
C PRO A 252 -42.65 29.62 14.99
N TYR A 253 -43.50 29.68 13.96
CA TYR A 253 -44.19 30.89 13.50
C TYR A 253 -45.34 31.23 14.44
N GLU A 254 -45.52 32.52 14.78
CA GLU A 254 -46.73 33.37 14.92
C GLU A 254 -46.19 34.76 15.36
N LEU A 255 -46.57 35.95 14.90
CA LEU A 255 -47.59 36.51 14.01
C LEU A 255 -47.01 37.82 13.43
#